data_AF-A0A944VPD7-F1
#
_entry.id   AF-A0A944VPD7-F1
#
_cell.length_a   1.000
_cell.length_b   1.000
_cell.length_c   1.000
_cell.angle_alpha   90.00
_cell.angle_beta   90.00
_cell.angle_gamma   90.00
#
_symmetry.space_group_name_H-M   'P 1'
#
loop_
_entity.id
_entity.type
_entity.pdbx_description
1 polymer ?
#
loop_
_entity_poly.entity_id
_entity_poly.type
_entity_poly.pdbx_seq_one_letter_code
_entity_poly.pdbx_strand_id
1 'polypeptide(L)'
;MIKFLFFSFLLSVNVYAGIFDSVAIENKEPLIFKKFLFANSMKTIIMTNLNSIKELNNKICANKNCKFLFIAPNHIKIYIRDKEKEKVVSYLIEGE
;
A
#
# COMPACT_ATOMS: atom_id res chain seq x y z
N MET A 1 -26.41 -1.87 37.94
CA MET A 1 -25.29 -2.56 37.25
C MET A 1 -25.53 -2.57 35.73
N ILE A 2 -25.47 -1.40 35.08
CA ILE A 2 -25.69 -1.26 33.61
C ILE A 2 -24.51 -0.54 32.92
N LYS A 3 -23.65 0.13 33.69
CA LYS A 3 -22.52 0.91 33.16
C LYS A 3 -21.35 0.07 32.63
N PHE A 4 -21.27 -1.23 32.94
CA PHE A 4 -20.16 -2.09 32.52
C PHE A 4 -20.39 -2.82 31.18
N LEU A 5 -21.62 -2.91 30.69
CA LEU A 5 -21.93 -3.62 29.43
C LEU A 5 -21.53 -2.82 28.18
N PHE A 6 -21.45 -1.50 28.26
CA PHE A 6 -21.07 -0.66 27.11
C PHE A 6 -19.56 -0.70 26.79
N PHE A 7 -18.70 -0.97 27.78
CA PHE A 7 -17.25 -0.97 27.57
C PHE A 7 -16.76 -2.22 26.82
N SER A 8 -17.41 -3.37 27.01
CA SER A 8 -17.04 -4.61 26.31
C SER A 8 -17.46 -4.61 24.83
N PHE A 9 -18.48 -3.85 24.43
CA PHE A 9 -18.92 -3.80 23.04
C PHE A 9 -18.01 -2.93 22.15
N LEU A 10 -17.36 -1.91 22.73
CA LEU A 10 -16.44 -1.03 22.00
C LEU A 10 -15.05 -1.67 21.76
N LEU A 11 -14.68 -2.70 22.54
CA LEU A 11 -13.41 -3.40 22.37
C LEU A 11 -13.48 -4.53 21.33
N SER A 12 -14.66 -5.10 21.07
CA SER A 12 -14.80 -6.17 20.06
C SER A 12 -14.80 -5.68 18.61
N VAL A 13 -15.13 -4.41 18.35
CA VAL A 13 -15.17 -3.86 16.98
C VAL A 13 -13.79 -3.50 16.42
N ASN A 14 -12.75 -3.39 17.25
CA ASN A 14 -11.41 -3.04 16.77
C ASN A 14 -10.54 -4.25 16.36
N VAL A 15 -10.95 -5.48 16.69
CA VAL A 15 -10.17 -6.68 16.35
C VAL A 15 -10.45 -7.18 14.92
N TYR A 16 -11.59 -6.82 14.34
CA TYR A 16 -12.01 -7.34 13.01
C TYR A 16 -11.47 -6.54 11.81
N ALA A 17 -10.94 -5.33 12.02
CA ALA A 17 -10.37 -4.52 10.95
C ALA A 17 -8.99 -5.02 10.47
N GLY A 18 -8.23 -5.73 11.32
CA GLY A 18 -6.91 -6.25 10.97
C GLY A 18 -6.93 -7.51 10.09
N ILE A 19 -8.03 -8.26 10.11
CA ILE A 19 -8.15 -9.56 9.41
C ILE A 19 -8.68 -9.37 7.98
N PHE A 20 -9.55 -8.37 7.75
CA PHE A 20 -10.07 -8.09 6.40
C PHE A 20 -9.03 -7.47 5.44
N ASP A 21 -8.04 -6.76 5.96
CA ASP A 21 -6.99 -6.15 5.12
C ASP A 21 -5.97 -7.21 4.62
N SER A 22 -5.92 -8.40 5.26
CA SER A 22 -5.04 -9.51 4.87
C SER A 22 -5.61 -10.34 3.71
N VAL A 23 -6.94 -10.49 3.64
CA VAL A 23 -7.62 -11.31 2.62
C VAL A 23 -7.68 -10.61 1.24
N ALA A 24 -7.57 -9.28 1.19
CA ALA A 24 -7.57 -8.52 -0.06
C ALA A 24 -6.19 -8.46 -0.78
N ILE A 25 -5.17 -9.17 -0.29
CA ILE A 25 -3.81 -9.14 -0.85
C ILE A 25 -3.66 -10.10 -2.05
N GLU A 26 -4.55 -11.10 -2.21
CA GLU A 26 -4.25 -12.25 -3.07
C GLU A 26 -4.43 -12.04 -4.59
N ASN A 27 -4.98 -10.92 -5.10
CA ASN A 27 -5.07 -10.69 -6.56
C ASN A 27 -5.07 -9.20 -6.95
N LYS A 28 -4.18 -8.38 -6.36
CA LYS A 28 -4.05 -6.99 -6.81
C LYS A 28 -3.16 -6.93 -8.05
N GLU A 29 -3.72 -6.47 -9.17
CA GLU A 29 -2.95 -6.19 -10.37
C GLU A 29 -2.00 -4.99 -10.14
N PRO A 30 -0.80 -4.98 -10.76
CA PRO A 30 0.06 -3.80 -10.75
C PRO A 30 -0.64 -2.59 -11.40
N LEU A 31 -0.66 -1.46 -10.71
CA LEU A 31 -1.35 -0.24 -11.13
C LEU A 31 -0.37 0.85 -11.57
N ILE A 32 -0.76 1.69 -12.53
CA ILE A 32 -0.01 2.92 -12.83
C ILE A 32 0.04 3.82 -11.60
N PHE A 33 1.11 4.61 -11.45
CA PHE A 33 1.41 5.37 -10.23
C PHE A 33 0.23 6.16 -9.64
N LYS A 34 -0.52 6.91 -10.46
CA LYS A 34 -1.69 7.67 -10.00
C LYS A 34 -2.81 6.76 -9.45
N LYS A 35 -3.11 5.66 -10.13
CA LYS A 35 -4.11 4.68 -9.69
C LYS A 35 -3.64 3.96 -8.43
N PHE A 36 -2.36 3.65 -8.35
CA PHE A 36 -1.74 3.05 -7.16
C PHE A 36 -1.89 3.97 -5.93
N LEU A 37 -1.53 5.25 -6.06
CA LEU A 37 -1.69 6.22 -4.96
C LEU A 37 -3.15 6.38 -4.55
N PHE A 38 -4.06 6.49 -5.52
CA PHE A 38 -5.48 6.65 -5.22
C PHE A 38 -6.07 5.43 -4.51
N ALA A 39 -5.78 4.22 -4.99
CA ALA A 39 -6.26 2.98 -4.41
C ALA A 39 -5.74 2.71 -2.99
N ASN A 40 -4.64 3.35 -2.59
CA ASN A 40 -3.99 3.14 -1.31
C ASN A 40 -3.88 4.43 -0.48
N SER A 41 -4.60 5.48 -0.84
CA SER A 41 -4.53 6.80 -0.20
C SER A 41 -4.86 6.80 1.29
N MET A 42 -5.68 5.83 1.72
CA MET A 42 -6.09 5.65 3.11
C MET A 42 -5.09 4.84 3.95
N LYS A 43 -4.04 4.26 3.35
CA LYS A 43 -3.04 3.50 4.10
C LYS A 43 -2.05 4.48 4.74
N THR A 44 -1.89 4.39 6.07
CA THR A 44 -1.00 5.27 6.85
C THR A 44 0.41 5.35 6.28
N ILE A 45 0.95 4.22 5.79
CA ILE A 45 2.27 4.16 5.17
C ILE A 45 2.38 5.01 3.89
N ILE A 46 1.30 5.12 3.10
CA ILE A 46 1.27 6.00 1.92
C ILE A 46 1.19 7.45 2.35
N MET A 47 0.36 7.76 3.36
CA MET A 47 0.16 9.13 3.83
C MET A 47 1.44 9.71 4.43
N THR A 48 2.12 8.95 5.30
CA THR A 48 3.38 9.34 5.96
C THR A 48 4.52 9.48 4.95
N ASN A 49 4.59 8.60 3.94
CA ASN A 49 5.71 8.56 3.00
C ASN A 49 5.39 9.10 1.59
N LEU A 50 4.35 9.93 1.45
CA LEU A 50 3.85 10.35 0.14
C LEU A 50 4.94 11.03 -0.71
N ASN A 51 5.77 11.86 -0.09
CA ASN A 51 6.84 12.58 -0.78
C ASN A 51 7.94 11.62 -1.24
N SER A 52 8.42 10.75 -0.35
CA SER A 52 9.42 9.72 -0.64
C SER A 52 8.96 8.80 -1.77
N ILE A 53 7.68 8.42 -1.79
CA ILE A 53 7.09 7.58 -2.84
C ILE A 53 6.99 8.32 -4.19
N LYS A 54 6.67 9.62 -4.19
CA LYS A 54 6.70 10.45 -5.42
C LYS A 54 8.11 10.59 -5.97
N GLU A 55 9.08 10.82 -5.10
CA GLU A 55 10.49 10.87 -5.50
C GLU A 55 10.97 9.54 -6.07
N LEU A 56 10.60 8.43 -5.45
CA LEU A 56 10.90 7.08 -5.94
C LEU A 56 10.38 6.86 -7.35
N ASN A 57 9.12 7.25 -7.61
CA ASN A 57 8.54 7.20 -8.95
C ASN A 57 9.33 8.06 -9.94
N ASN A 58 9.71 9.29 -9.57
CA ASN A 58 10.49 10.15 -10.46
C ASN A 58 11.88 9.57 -10.75
N LYS A 59 12.57 9.06 -9.72
CA LYS A 59 13.93 8.50 -9.83
C LYS A 59 13.95 7.22 -10.67
N ILE A 60 12.98 6.32 -10.50
CA ILE A 60 12.97 5.01 -11.17
C ILE A 60 12.25 5.04 -12.53
N CYS A 61 11.19 5.84 -12.63
CA CYS A 61 10.20 5.71 -13.70
C CYS A 61 10.10 6.92 -14.65
N ALA A 62 10.96 7.94 -14.51
CA ALA A 62 10.91 9.20 -15.28
C ALA A 62 10.49 9.04 -16.76
N ASN A 63 11.09 8.08 -17.47
CA ASN A 63 10.84 7.81 -18.90
C ASN A 63 10.41 6.36 -19.16
N LYS A 64 9.97 5.63 -18.14
CA LYS A 64 9.67 4.18 -18.24
C LYS A 64 8.22 3.92 -17.87
N ASN A 65 7.64 2.91 -18.50
CA ASN A 65 6.29 2.49 -18.15
C ASN A 65 6.35 1.65 -16.86
N CYS A 66 6.01 2.29 -15.74
CA CYS A 66 6.03 1.66 -14.44
C CYS A 66 4.63 1.33 -13.90
N LYS A 67 4.53 0.17 -13.26
CA LYS A 67 3.37 -0.21 -12.44
C LYS A 67 3.81 -0.57 -11.02
N PHE A 68 2.94 -0.33 -10.06
CA PHE A 68 3.21 -0.45 -8.62
C PHE A 68 2.20 -1.38 -7.99
N LEU A 69 2.65 -2.21 -7.05
CA LEU A 69 1.83 -3.17 -6.33
C LEU A 69 2.30 -3.28 -4.88
N PHE A 70 1.37 -3.19 -3.93
CA PHE A 70 1.64 -3.57 -2.54
C PHE A 70 1.69 -5.09 -2.42
N ILE A 71 2.80 -5.62 -1.91
CA ILE A 71 2.94 -7.05 -1.57
C ILE A 71 2.90 -7.30 -0.06
N ALA A 72 3.17 -6.27 0.73
CA ALA A 72 3.07 -6.28 2.19
C ALA A 72 2.84 -4.82 2.66
N PRO A 73 2.46 -4.57 3.93
CA PRO A 73 2.14 -3.23 4.43
C PRO A 73 3.21 -2.17 4.13
N ASN A 74 4.48 -2.53 4.17
CA ASN A 74 5.63 -1.65 3.93
C ASN A 74 6.44 -2.02 2.68
N HIS A 75 5.96 -2.95 1.85
CA HIS A 75 6.68 -3.39 0.66
C HIS A 75 5.89 -3.12 -0.63
N ILE A 76 6.54 -2.47 -1.57
CA ILE A 76 6.02 -2.21 -2.92
C ILE A 76 6.89 -2.94 -3.95
N LYS A 77 6.26 -3.63 -4.89
CA LYS A 77 6.90 -4.06 -6.15
C LYS A 77 6.67 -3.00 -7.23
N ILE A 78 7.74 -2.67 -7.94
CA ILE A 78 7.75 -1.76 -9.09
C ILE A 78 8.11 -2.58 -10.32
N TYR A 79 7.16 -2.67 -11.24
CA TYR A 79 7.29 -3.33 -12.52
C TYR A 79 7.70 -2.28 -13.54
N ILE A 80 8.93 -2.35 -14.01
CA ILE A 80 9.54 -1.37 -14.91
C ILE A 80 9.59 -2.01 -16.29
N ARG A 81 8.81 -1.48 -17.24
CA ARG A 81 8.87 -1.90 -18.64
C ARG A 81 9.67 -0.90 -19.45
N ASP A 82 10.75 -1.41 -20.06
CA ASP A 82 11.63 -0.66 -20.95
C ASP A 82 11.71 -1.38 -22.30
N LYS A 83 11.03 -0.81 -23.30
CA LYS A 83 10.83 -1.36 -24.66
C LYS A 83 10.21 -2.76 -24.67
N GLU A 84 11.00 -3.79 -24.37
CA GLU A 84 10.61 -5.21 -24.35
C GLU A 84 11.10 -5.98 -23.11
N LYS A 85 11.86 -5.33 -22.22
CA LYS A 85 12.35 -5.94 -20.98
C LYS A 85 11.50 -5.50 -19.80
N GLU A 86 11.07 -6.47 -19.01
CA GLU A 86 10.37 -6.23 -17.75
C GLU A 86 11.33 -6.50 -16.59
N LYS A 87 11.60 -5.47 -15.80
CA LYS A 87 12.39 -5.57 -14.56
C LYS A 87 11.47 -5.33 -13.38
N VAL A 88 11.53 -6.20 -12.38
CA VAL A 88 10.79 -6.03 -11.13
C VAL A 88 11.77 -5.64 -10.03
N VAL A 89 11.47 -4.56 -9.32
CA VAL A 89 12.24 -4.09 -8.17
C VAL A 89 11.34 -4.09 -6.95
N SER A 90 11.83 -4.60 -5.83
CA SER A 90 11.13 -4.52 -4.55
C SER A 90 11.70 -3.36 -3.74
N TYR A 91 10.81 -2.55 -3.16
CA TYR A 91 11.16 -1.40 -2.36
C TYR A 91 10.50 -1.50 -0.99
N LEU A 92 11.27 -1.21 0.06
CA LEU A 92 10.81 -1.11 1.43
C LEU A 92 10.55 0.36 1.75
N ILE A 93 9.32 0.67 2.16
CA ILE A 93 8.97 2.00 2.68
C ILE A 93 9.30 1.99 4.17
N GLU A 94 10.28 2.78 4.57
CA GLU A 94 10.57 3.03 5.98
C GLU A 94 9.49 3.95 6.52
N GLY A 95 8.86 3.59 7.64
CA GLY A 95 7.94 4.50 8.32
C GLY A 95 8.73 5.56 9.06
N GLU A 96 8.61 6.82 8.67
CA GLU A 96 9.02 7.97 9.50
C GLU A 96 8.08 8.18 10.68
#